data_AF-A0A150TA82-F1
#
_entry.id   AF-A0A150TA82-F1
#
_cell.length_a   1.000
_cell.length_b   1.000
_cell.length_c   1.000
_cell.angle_alpha   90.00
_cell.angle_beta   90.00
_cell.angle_gamma   90.00
#
_symmetry.space_group_name_H-M   'P 1'
#
loop_
_entity.id
_entity.type
_entity.pdbx_description
1 polymer ?
#
loop_
_entity_poly.entity_id
_entity_poly.type
_entity_poly.pdbx_seq_one_letter_code
_entity_poly.pdbx_strand_id
1 'polypeptide(L)'
;RARRPARGRYDFELAVVNNSGAPVRDFRVLLTFARRNLRGERAGITERGLFWEGALAPGRAVKWHVEAPGTEVKIEPGVTGMLDGETGVASPDAFFQLTRARYRVVRIHAAMMLAWLRDPRARDALLSLLPAASGEEEKLERIRRATADVIPCSVAVKEGRLRACLFNGGVAPQRGVTLREVAAGEGGAPRAWPIAATLPVHEGVEVTLPLEGSAAPEELEVVPQGR
;
A
#
# COMPACT_ATOMS: atom_id res chain seq x y z
N ARG A 1 -2.49 -43.09 -11.57
CA ARG A 1 -3.19 -42.71 -10.31
C ARG A 1 -3.13 -41.20 -10.16
N ALA A 2 -4.25 -40.49 -10.33
CA ALA A 2 -4.28 -39.03 -10.24
C ALA A 2 -4.00 -38.57 -8.81
N ARG A 3 -3.02 -37.68 -8.66
CA ARG A 3 -2.64 -37.06 -7.39
C ARG A 3 -3.83 -36.25 -6.90
N ARG A 4 -4.44 -36.64 -5.77
CA ARG A 4 -5.56 -35.93 -5.14
C ARG A 4 -5.14 -34.45 -4.96
N PRO A 5 -5.90 -33.45 -5.45
CA PRO A 5 -5.56 -32.06 -5.18
C PRO A 5 -5.54 -31.84 -3.67
N ALA A 6 -4.55 -31.10 -3.17
CA ALA A 6 -4.44 -30.74 -1.76
C ALA A 6 -5.78 -30.15 -1.30
N ARG A 7 -6.29 -30.60 -0.15
CA ARG A 7 -7.50 -30.03 0.43
C ARG A 7 -7.17 -28.65 0.96
N GLY A 8 -7.11 -27.66 0.07
CA GLY A 8 -6.96 -26.26 0.44
C GLY A 8 -8.14 -25.85 1.32
N ARG A 9 -7.81 -25.30 2.48
CA ARG A 9 -8.74 -24.63 3.39
C ARG A 9 -8.13 -23.28 3.70
N TYR A 10 -8.95 -22.24 3.60
CA TYR A 10 -8.64 -20.94 4.13
C TYR A 10 -8.99 -20.90 5.61
N ASP A 11 -8.08 -20.31 6.38
CA ASP A 11 -8.21 -19.96 7.79
C ASP A 11 -7.44 -18.65 7.96
N PHE A 12 -8.15 -17.53 8.00
CA PHE A 12 -7.54 -16.21 8.11
C PHE A 12 -8.48 -15.18 8.75
N GLU A 13 -7.89 -14.05 9.14
CA GLU A 13 -8.60 -12.89 9.64
C GLU A 13 -8.83 -11.88 8.51
N LEU A 14 -10.08 -11.51 8.25
CA LEU A 14 -10.42 -10.40 7.37
C LEU A 14 -10.68 -9.16 8.19
N ALA A 15 -9.94 -8.08 7.93
CA ALA A 15 -10.21 -6.77 8.49
C ALA A 15 -10.71 -5.81 7.40
N VAL A 16 -11.72 -5.01 7.74
CA VAL A 16 -12.20 -3.89 6.91
C VAL A 16 -11.95 -2.62 7.68
N VAL A 17 -11.32 -1.63 7.05
CA VAL A 17 -11.05 -0.31 7.62
C VAL A 17 -11.86 0.73 6.88
N ASN A 18 -12.61 1.56 7.61
CA ASN A 18 -13.25 2.72 7.00
C ASN A 18 -12.21 3.83 6.79
N ASN A 19 -11.76 3.98 5.55
CA ASN A 19 -10.81 5.02 5.17
C ASN A 19 -11.46 6.37 4.87
N SER A 20 -12.78 6.45 4.79
CA SER A 20 -13.48 7.68 4.42
C SER A 20 -13.63 8.64 5.60
N GLY A 21 -13.81 9.92 5.31
CA GLY A 21 -14.09 10.96 6.30
C GLY A 21 -15.49 10.88 6.91
N ALA A 22 -16.35 9.99 6.41
CA ALA A 22 -17.73 9.79 6.87
C ALA A 22 -17.95 8.38 7.45
N PRO A 23 -18.95 8.18 8.31
CA PRO A 23 -19.32 6.83 8.77
C PRO A 23 -19.89 5.97 7.63
N VAL A 24 -19.51 4.69 7.58
CA VAL A 24 -20.10 3.69 6.67
C VAL A 24 -21.12 2.87 7.46
N ARG A 25 -22.38 2.83 7.00
CA ARG A 25 -23.47 2.12 7.69
C ARG A 25 -23.81 0.81 6.99
N ASP A 26 -24.17 -0.20 7.77
CA ASP A 26 -24.85 -1.43 7.35
C ASP A 26 -24.26 -2.06 6.08
N PHE A 27 -22.96 -2.34 6.11
CA PHE A 27 -22.25 -2.83 4.93
C PHE A 27 -22.05 -4.35 4.97
N ARG A 28 -21.91 -4.92 3.78
CA ARG A 28 -21.61 -6.34 3.57
C ARG A 28 -20.32 -6.49 2.79
N VAL A 29 -19.53 -7.50 3.12
CA VAL A 29 -18.45 -8.00 2.26
C VAL A 29 -18.81 -9.41 1.81
N LEU A 30 -18.78 -9.66 0.50
CA LEU A 30 -18.98 -10.97 -0.07
C LEU A 30 -17.61 -11.64 -0.28
N LEU A 31 -17.46 -12.84 0.25
CA LEU A 31 -16.31 -13.70 0.02
C LEU A 31 -16.72 -14.88 -0.84
N THR A 32 -16.05 -15.05 -1.97
CA THR A 32 -16.33 -16.14 -2.90
C THR A 32 -15.13 -17.07 -2.94
N PHE A 33 -15.31 -18.29 -2.42
CA PHE A 33 -14.29 -19.33 -2.38
C PHE A 33 -14.50 -20.31 -3.52
N ALA A 34 -13.40 -20.75 -4.13
CA ALA A 34 -13.44 -21.79 -5.16
C ALA A 34 -12.24 -22.72 -5.05
N ARG A 35 -12.35 -23.89 -5.70
CA ARG A 35 -11.24 -24.82 -5.94
C ARG A 35 -10.98 -24.90 -7.44
N ARG A 36 -9.76 -25.27 -7.82
CA ARG A 36 -9.50 -25.69 -9.20
C ARG A 36 -9.73 -27.19 -9.37
N ASN A 37 -10.47 -27.58 -10.40
CA ASN A 37 -10.61 -28.98 -10.79
C ASN A 37 -9.35 -29.48 -11.53
N LEU A 38 -9.34 -30.74 -11.95
CA LEU A 38 -8.20 -31.33 -12.67
C LEU A 38 -7.92 -30.67 -14.05
N ARG A 39 -8.89 -29.93 -14.60
CA ARG A 39 -8.76 -29.15 -15.84
C ARG A 39 -8.36 -27.70 -15.58
N GLY A 40 -8.10 -27.34 -14.31
CA GLY A 40 -7.76 -25.97 -13.91
C GLY A 40 -8.95 -25.02 -13.81
N GLU A 41 -10.19 -25.48 -14.00
CA GLU A 41 -11.39 -24.66 -13.96
C GLU A 41 -11.89 -24.46 -12.52
N ARG A 42 -12.57 -23.35 -12.25
CA ARG A 42 -13.22 -23.12 -10.95
C ARG A 42 -14.37 -24.10 -10.72
N ALA A 43 -14.35 -24.76 -9.57
CA ALA A 43 -15.38 -25.68 -9.12
C ALA A 43 -15.61 -25.57 -7.60
N GLY A 44 -16.77 -26.01 -7.13
CA GLY A 44 -17.11 -26.04 -5.70
C GLY A 44 -17.16 -24.63 -5.08
N ILE A 45 -17.86 -23.72 -5.75
CA ILE A 45 -17.98 -22.32 -5.33
C ILE A 45 -18.77 -22.25 -4.02
N THR A 46 -18.25 -21.54 -3.03
CA THR A 46 -18.93 -21.26 -1.76
C THR A 46 -18.88 -19.78 -1.50
N GLU A 47 -20.03 -19.17 -1.22
CA GLU A 47 -20.12 -17.75 -0.91
C GLU A 47 -20.39 -17.52 0.57
N ARG A 48 -19.77 -16.49 1.13
CA ARG A 48 -19.98 -16.07 2.52
C ARG A 48 -20.16 -14.56 2.57
N GLY A 49 -21.34 -14.13 2.98
CA GLY A 49 -21.61 -12.73 3.31
C GLY A 49 -21.16 -12.42 4.74
N LEU A 50 -20.30 -11.42 4.89
CA LEU A 50 -19.92 -10.85 6.19
C LEU A 50 -20.64 -9.51 6.33
N PHE A 51 -21.62 -9.46 7.22
CA PHE A 51 -22.40 -8.25 7.46
C PHE A 51 -21.94 -7.55 8.74
N TRP A 52 -21.88 -6.23 8.69
CA TRP A 52 -21.70 -5.36 9.84
C TRP A 52 -22.94 -4.49 10.00
N GLU A 53 -23.63 -4.65 11.12
CA GLU A 53 -24.77 -3.81 11.49
C GLU A 53 -24.28 -2.56 12.23
N GLY A 54 -24.81 -1.40 11.85
CA GLY A 54 -24.50 -0.11 12.44
C GLY A 54 -23.42 0.67 11.70
N ALA A 55 -22.98 1.77 12.33
CA ALA A 55 -22.05 2.72 11.74
C ALA A 55 -20.59 2.38 12.10
N LEU A 56 -19.75 2.17 11.08
CA LEU A 56 -18.31 2.13 11.22
C LEU A 56 -17.74 3.54 11.04
N ALA A 57 -17.31 4.17 12.13
CA ALA A 57 -16.77 5.53 12.11
C ALA A 57 -15.46 5.64 11.29
N PRO A 58 -15.08 6.85 10.84
CA PRO A 58 -13.81 7.11 10.16
C PRO A 58 -12.60 6.58 10.92
N GLY A 59 -11.66 5.93 10.22
CA GLY A 59 -10.46 5.35 10.82
C GLY A 59 -10.77 4.28 11.86
N ARG A 60 -11.89 3.56 11.73
CA ARG A 60 -12.19 2.37 12.54
C ARG A 60 -12.14 1.13 11.67
N ALA A 61 -11.90 0.00 12.34
CA ALA A 61 -11.81 -1.29 11.70
C ALA A 61 -12.73 -2.30 12.36
N VAL A 62 -13.30 -3.19 11.55
CA VAL A 62 -14.02 -4.39 12.00
C VAL A 62 -13.34 -5.61 11.44
N LYS A 63 -13.58 -6.76 12.07
CA LYS A 63 -12.87 -7.99 11.74
C LYS A 63 -13.77 -9.19 11.84
N TRP A 64 -13.57 -10.13 10.92
CA TRP A 64 -14.14 -11.46 10.97
C TRP A 64 -13.05 -12.51 10.87
N HIS A 65 -13.21 -13.57 11.65
CA HIS A 65 -12.47 -14.80 11.45
C HIS A 65 -13.17 -15.64 10.37
N VAL A 66 -12.43 -16.08 9.35
CA VAL A 66 -12.98 -16.73 8.18
C VAL A 66 -12.30 -18.07 7.94
N GLU A 67 -13.11 -19.11 7.98
CA GLU A 67 -12.72 -20.45 7.55
C GLU A 67 -13.63 -20.89 6.39
N ALA A 68 -13.02 -21.41 5.33
CA ALA A 68 -13.76 -21.93 4.18
C ALA A 68 -12.93 -22.92 3.35
N PRO A 69 -13.56 -23.91 2.70
CA PRO A 69 -12.88 -24.76 1.73
C PRO A 69 -12.52 -23.97 0.47
N GLY A 70 -11.32 -24.14 -0.06
CA GLY A 70 -10.92 -23.44 -1.28
C GLY A 70 -9.41 -23.37 -1.46
N THR A 71 -9.01 -23.11 -2.70
CA THR A 71 -7.63 -22.72 -3.05
C THR A 71 -7.59 -21.32 -3.66
N GLU A 72 -8.76 -20.71 -3.85
CA GLU A 72 -8.93 -19.33 -4.32
C GLU A 72 -10.00 -18.63 -3.48
N VAL A 73 -9.78 -17.35 -3.22
CA VAL A 73 -10.75 -16.45 -2.61
C VAL A 73 -10.82 -15.16 -3.42
N LYS A 74 -12.05 -14.68 -3.65
CA LYS A 74 -12.35 -13.33 -4.16
C LYS A 74 -13.06 -12.56 -3.05
N ILE A 75 -12.65 -11.31 -2.83
CA ILE A 75 -13.21 -10.43 -1.80
C ILE A 75 -13.91 -9.28 -2.51
N GLU A 76 -15.20 -9.11 -2.24
CA GLU A 76 -16.05 -8.12 -2.90
C GLU A 76 -16.74 -7.26 -1.83
N PRO A 77 -16.21 -6.08 -1.50
CA PRO A 77 -16.87 -5.17 -0.59
C PRO A 77 -18.14 -4.60 -1.23
N GLY A 78 -19.23 -4.53 -0.46
CA GLY A 78 -20.51 -3.96 -0.90
C GLY A 78 -20.53 -2.44 -0.95
N VAL A 79 -19.49 -1.78 -0.41
CA VAL A 79 -19.28 -0.33 -0.49
C VAL A 79 -17.86 -0.08 -0.98
N THR A 80 -17.72 0.62 -2.09
CA THR A 80 -16.45 1.06 -2.66
C THR A 80 -16.53 2.52 -3.09
N GLY A 81 -15.40 3.22 -3.07
CA GLY A 81 -15.29 4.62 -3.46
C GLY A 81 -13.83 5.05 -3.51
N MET A 82 -13.57 6.18 -4.16
CA MET A 82 -12.23 6.78 -4.21
C MET A 82 -12.00 7.66 -2.97
N LEU A 83 -10.77 7.69 -2.45
CA LEU A 83 -10.42 8.45 -1.24
C LEU A 83 -10.43 9.97 -1.45
N ASP A 84 -10.30 10.42 -2.70
CA ASP A 84 -10.40 11.82 -3.15
C ASP A 84 -11.84 12.22 -3.53
N GLY A 85 -12.83 11.37 -3.23
CA GLY A 85 -14.24 11.65 -3.43
C GLY A 85 -14.85 12.63 -2.42
N GLU A 86 -16.14 12.89 -2.56
CA GLU A 86 -16.88 13.90 -1.77
C GLU A 86 -16.81 13.71 -0.25
N THR A 87 -16.73 12.47 0.23
CA THR A 87 -16.63 12.16 1.66
C THR A 87 -15.22 12.33 2.23
N GLY A 88 -14.23 12.54 1.35
CA GLY A 88 -12.82 12.65 1.70
C GLY A 88 -12.27 11.43 2.44
N VAL A 89 -11.07 11.60 2.95
CA VAL A 89 -10.33 10.61 3.73
C VAL A 89 -10.50 10.86 5.23
N ALA A 90 -10.47 9.79 6.04
CA ALA A 90 -10.42 9.92 7.49
C ALA A 90 -9.20 10.75 7.94
N SER A 91 -9.31 11.45 9.07
CA SER A 91 -8.23 12.30 9.55
C SER A 91 -6.97 11.49 9.92
N PRO A 92 -5.77 12.10 9.86
CA PRO A 92 -4.56 11.46 10.35
C PRO A 92 -4.68 10.97 11.80
N ASP A 93 -5.37 11.72 12.67
CA ASP A 93 -5.61 11.30 14.05
C ASP A 93 -6.41 10.01 14.17
N ALA A 94 -7.40 9.81 13.29
CA ALA A 94 -8.19 8.58 13.27
C ALA A 94 -7.31 7.36 12.90
N PHE A 95 -6.44 7.51 11.88
CA PHE A 95 -5.48 6.47 11.54
C PHE A 95 -4.40 6.29 12.61
N PHE A 96 -3.96 7.35 13.27
CA PHE A 96 -3.01 7.25 14.37
C PHE A 96 -3.56 6.40 15.52
N GLN A 97 -4.86 6.49 15.84
CA GLN A 97 -5.47 5.59 16.82
C GLN A 97 -5.43 4.11 16.38
N LEU A 98 -5.52 3.81 15.08
CA LEU A 98 -5.43 2.44 14.56
C LEU A 98 -4.03 1.83 14.70
N THR A 99 -2.97 2.63 14.91
CA THR A 99 -1.63 2.11 15.20
C THR A 99 -1.58 1.31 16.51
N ARG A 100 -2.59 1.47 17.38
CA ARG A 100 -2.76 0.72 18.64
C ARG A 100 -3.68 -0.49 18.51
N ALA A 101 -4.18 -0.78 17.31
CA ALA A 101 -5.06 -1.91 17.09
C ALA A 101 -4.37 -3.23 17.48
N ARG A 102 -5.13 -4.15 18.09
CA ARG A 102 -4.62 -5.48 18.48
C ARG A 102 -4.04 -6.26 17.30
N TYR A 103 -4.57 -6.05 16.10
CA TYR A 103 -4.21 -6.81 14.90
C TYR A 103 -3.11 -6.10 14.10
N ARG A 104 -2.03 -6.84 13.83
CA ARG A 104 -0.86 -6.33 13.10
C ARG A 104 -1.20 -5.79 11.72
N VAL A 105 -2.03 -6.50 10.93
CA VAL A 105 -2.43 -6.04 9.59
C VAL A 105 -3.16 -4.68 9.62
N VAL A 106 -3.94 -4.40 10.66
CA VAL A 106 -4.62 -3.11 10.85
C VAL A 106 -3.60 -2.02 11.20
N ARG A 107 -2.60 -2.34 12.02
CA ARG A 107 -1.51 -1.41 12.33
C ARG A 107 -0.64 -1.10 11.10
N ILE A 108 -0.38 -2.08 10.25
CA ILE A 108 0.31 -1.89 8.97
C ILE A 108 -0.51 -0.96 8.07
N HIS A 109 -1.82 -1.19 7.95
CA HIS A 109 -2.71 -0.31 7.20
C HIS A 109 -2.71 1.12 7.76
N ALA A 110 -2.72 1.27 9.10
CA ALA A 110 -2.63 2.58 9.74
C ALA A 110 -1.33 3.31 9.38
N ALA A 111 -0.18 2.63 9.45
CA ALA A 111 1.11 3.20 9.05
C ALA A 111 1.13 3.60 7.57
N MET A 112 0.54 2.79 6.69
CA MET A 112 0.38 3.09 5.27
C MET A 112 -0.46 4.36 5.04
N MET A 113 -1.61 4.48 5.72
CA MET A 113 -2.48 5.66 5.58
C MET A 113 -1.83 6.93 6.13
N LEU A 114 -1.11 6.84 7.26
CA LEU A 114 -0.33 7.96 7.80
C LEU A 114 0.77 8.39 6.82
N ALA A 115 1.46 7.43 6.19
CA ALA A 115 2.50 7.72 5.19
C ALA A 115 1.90 8.39 3.94
N TRP A 116 0.75 7.90 3.45
CA TRP A 116 0.02 8.50 2.33
C TRP A 116 -0.44 9.93 2.64
N LEU A 117 -0.94 10.17 3.85
CA LEU A 117 -1.32 11.50 4.36
C LEU A 117 -0.13 12.40 4.71
N ARG A 118 1.11 11.90 4.59
CA ARG A 118 2.35 12.60 4.96
C ARG A 118 2.35 13.09 6.42
N ASP A 119 1.71 12.32 7.31
CA ASP A 119 1.70 12.62 8.74
C ASP A 119 3.09 12.30 9.35
N PRO A 120 3.68 13.22 10.15
CA PRO A 120 5.02 13.02 10.72
C PRO A 120 5.12 11.79 11.64
N ARG A 121 4.00 11.33 12.21
CA ARG A 121 3.94 10.15 13.08
C ARG A 121 3.99 8.83 12.30
N ALA A 122 3.92 8.87 10.97
CA ALA A 122 3.98 7.68 10.12
C ALA A 122 5.28 6.88 10.32
N ARG A 123 6.40 7.58 10.53
CA ARG A 123 7.71 6.95 10.76
C ARG A 123 7.72 6.15 12.06
N ASP A 124 7.21 6.71 13.15
CA ASP A 124 7.14 6.01 14.44
C ASP A 124 6.18 4.82 14.38
N ALA A 125 5.05 4.98 13.68
CA ALA A 125 4.12 3.89 13.43
C ALA A 125 4.80 2.73 12.66
N LEU A 126 5.59 3.04 11.63
CA LEU A 126 6.38 2.06 10.90
C LEU A 126 7.44 1.39 11.78
N LEU A 127 8.21 2.16 12.55
CA LEU A 127 9.25 1.60 13.44
C LEU A 127 8.66 0.61 14.45
N SER A 128 7.44 0.87 14.96
CA SER A 128 6.73 -0.05 15.86
C SER A 128 6.33 -1.40 15.23
N LEU A 129 6.40 -1.49 13.89
CA LEU A 129 6.10 -2.71 13.13
C LEU A 129 7.36 -3.52 12.80
N LEU A 130 8.56 -2.97 13.00
CA LEU A 130 9.80 -3.67 12.71
C LEU A 130 10.24 -4.57 13.87
N PRO A 131 10.92 -5.72 13.60
CA PRO A 131 11.23 -6.26 12.27
C PRO A 131 9.97 -6.77 11.54
N ALA A 132 10.04 -6.85 10.20
CA ALA A 132 8.98 -7.42 9.38
C ALA A 132 8.78 -8.91 9.71
N ALA A 133 7.53 -9.37 9.71
CA ALA A 133 7.25 -10.81 9.65
C ALA A 133 7.36 -11.27 8.19
N SER A 134 7.54 -12.58 7.98
CA SER A 134 7.63 -13.17 6.64
C SER A 134 6.40 -12.83 5.80
N GLY A 135 6.63 -12.30 4.60
CA GLY A 135 5.60 -11.88 3.67
C GLY A 135 5.13 -10.42 3.86
N GLU A 136 5.70 -9.69 4.81
CA GLU A 136 5.38 -8.27 5.04
C GLU A 136 6.51 -7.32 4.58
N GLU A 137 7.70 -7.86 4.28
CA GLU A 137 8.92 -7.11 4.01
C GLU A 137 8.71 -6.06 2.93
N GLU A 138 8.20 -6.47 1.76
CA GLU A 138 7.96 -5.59 0.62
C GLU A 138 6.99 -4.46 0.96
N LYS A 139 5.93 -4.77 1.72
CA LYS A 139 4.91 -3.80 2.13
C LYS A 139 5.47 -2.78 3.10
N LEU A 140 6.21 -3.22 4.12
CA LEU A 140 6.83 -2.30 5.09
C LEU A 140 7.92 -1.45 4.43
N GLU A 141 8.62 -2.01 3.45
CA GLU A 141 9.66 -1.32 2.68
C GLU A 141 9.05 -0.24 1.76
N ARG A 142 7.89 -0.50 1.15
CA ARG A 142 7.10 0.52 0.45
C ARG A 142 6.61 1.62 1.40
N ILE A 143 6.12 1.28 2.58
CA ILE A 143 5.72 2.28 3.59
C ILE A 143 6.94 3.11 4.00
N ARG A 144 8.11 2.48 4.23
CA ARG A 144 9.37 3.17 4.55
C ARG A 144 9.70 4.25 3.52
N ARG A 145 9.66 3.91 2.24
CA ARG A 145 9.88 4.87 1.14
C ARG A 145 8.85 6.00 1.15
N ALA A 146 7.57 5.68 1.37
CA ALA A 146 6.51 6.68 1.47
C ALA A 146 6.64 7.61 2.69
N THR A 147 7.38 7.21 3.74
CA THR A 147 7.71 8.08 4.89
C THR A 147 8.98 8.91 4.72
N ALA A 148 9.69 8.80 3.58
CA ALA A 148 10.89 9.58 3.35
C ALA A 148 10.57 11.09 3.28
N ASP A 149 11.51 11.91 3.75
CA ASP A 149 11.38 13.38 3.72
C ASP A 149 11.22 13.87 2.27
N VAL A 150 11.99 13.28 1.34
CA VAL A 150 11.93 13.58 -0.09
C VAL A 150 11.30 12.43 -0.85
N ILE A 151 10.30 12.73 -1.69
CA ILE A 151 9.56 11.73 -2.48
C ILE A 151 9.35 12.17 -3.94
N PRO A 152 9.14 11.23 -4.88
CA PRO A 152 8.60 11.55 -6.19
C PRO A 152 7.09 11.89 -6.06
N CYS A 153 6.69 13.12 -6.39
CA CYS A 153 5.29 13.57 -6.40
C CYS A 153 4.57 13.25 -7.71
N SER A 154 5.30 13.20 -8.82
CA SER A 154 4.79 12.81 -10.12
C SER A 154 5.92 12.23 -10.95
N VAL A 155 5.59 11.28 -11.81
CA VAL A 155 6.56 10.59 -12.67
C VAL A 155 5.90 10.37 -14.02
N ALA A 156 6.57 10.76 -15.10
CA ALA A 156 6.11 10.56 -16.46
C ALA A 156 7.28 10.27 -17.39
N VAL A 157 7.08 9.38 -18.35
CA VAL A 157 8.02 9.18 -19.45
C VAL A 157 7.51 9.98 -20.65
N LYS A 158 8.32 10.92 -21.14
CA LYS A 158 8.05 11.70 -22.35
C LYS A 158 9.27 11.66 -23.25
N GLU A 159 9.08 11.24 -24.51
CA GLU A 159 10.13 11.26 -25.55
C GLU A 159 11.42 10.53 -25.12
N GLY A 160 11.29 9.39 -24.43
CA GLY A 160 12.46 8.64 -23.94
C GLY A 160 13.20 9.32 -22.79
N ARG A 161 12.57 10.28 -22.11
CA ARG A 161 13.11 10.95 -20.92
C ARG A 161 12.16 10.76 -19.74
N LEU A 162 12.75 10.58 -18.57
CA LEU A 162 12.04 10.51 -17.30
C LEU A 162 11.86 11.94 -16.77
N ARG A 163 10.61 12.41 -16.71
CA ARG A 163 10.25 13.63 -15.98
C ARG A 163 9.75 13.23 -14.60
N ALA A 164 10.32 13.82 -13.56
CA ALA A 164 9.88 13.58 -12.20
C ALA A 164 9.75 14.91 -11.44
N CYS A 165 8.70 15.03 -10.64
CA CYS A 165 8.57 16.03 -9.59
C CYS A 165 9.16 15.42 -8.31
N LEU A 166 10.09 16.12 -7.67
CA LEU A 166 10.63 15.74 -6.36
C LEU A 166 10.14 16.73 -5.31
N PHE A 167 9.39 16.25 -4.33
CA PHE A 167 8.87 17.06 -3.24
C PHE A 167 9.66 16.79 -1.96
N ASN A 168 10.16 17.84 -1.32
CA ASN A 168 10.79 17.76 0.00
C ASN A 168 9.78 18.17 1.08
N GLY A 169 9.21 17.20 1.76
CA GLY A 169 8.33 17.39 2.92
C GLY A 169 9.07 17.47 4.25
N GLY A 170 10.41 17.47 4.25
CA GLY A 170 11.22 17.59 5.46
C GLY A 170 11.24 19.00 6.05
N VAL A 171 12.06 19.21 7.08
CA VAL A 171 12.20 20.50 7.79
C VAL A 171 13.44 21.30 7.39
N ALA A 172 14.26 20.75 6.48
CA ALA A 172 15.48 21.39 6.00
C ALA A 172 15.65 21.17 4.49
N PRO A 173 16.27 22.12 3.77
CA PRO A 173 16.59 21.94 2.36
C PRO A 173 17.52 20.74 2.15
N GLN A 174 17.22 19.93 1.14
CA GLN A 174 18.07 18.78 0.79
C GLN A 174 18.97 19.14 -0.39
N ARG A 175 20.29 19.08 -0.19
CA ARG A 175 21.27 19.28 -1.27
C ARG A 175 21.70 17.93 -1.82
N GLY A 176 21.55 17.74 -3.12
CA GLY A 176 22.00 16.52 -3.77
C GLY A 176 21.16 15.30 -3.39
N VAL A 177 20.51 14.69 -4.37
CA VAL A 177 19.79 13.43 -4.18
C VAL A 177 20.08 12.49 -5.34
N THR A 178 19.79 11.21 -5.14
CA THR A 178 19.77 10.21 -6.20
C THR A 178 18.34 9.71 -6.33
N LEU A 179 17.74 9.88 -7.51
CA LEU A 179 16.51 9.19 -7.86
C LEU A 179 16.88 7.77 -8.28
N ARG A 180 16.26 6.75 -7.70
CA ARG A 180 16.62 5.35 -7.92
C ARG A 180 15.37 4.51 -8.17
N GLU A 181 15.48 3.55 -9.08
CA GLU A 181 14.46 2.51 -9.24
C GLU A 181 14.46 1.55 -8.04
N VAL A 182 13.26 1.25 -7.54
CA VAL A 182 13.12 0.14 -6.61
C VAL A 182 13.26 -1.13 -7.44
N ALA A 183 14.21 -2.00 -7.07
CA ALA A 183 14.44 -3.24 -7.79
C ALA A 183 13.16 -4.09 -7.78
N ALA A 184 12.50 -4.18 -8.94
CA ALA A 184 11.52 -5.22 -9.21
C ALA A 184 12.29 -6.53 -9.40
N GLY A 185 11.81 -7.63 -8.81
CA GLY A 185 12.49 -8.92 -8.87
C GLY A 185 12.87 -9.33 -10.30
N GLU A 186 14.06 -9.95 -10.39
CA GLU A 186 14.74 -10.55 -11.55
C GLU A 186 15.33 -9.62 -12.64
N GLY A 187 16.66 -9.43 -12.57
CA GLY A 187 17.55 -9.42 -13.74
C GLY A 187 18.32 -8.14 -14.03
N GLY A 188 17.81 -6.97 -13.65
CA GLY A 188 18.46 -5.68 -13.91
C GLY A 188 18.99 -5.02 -12.64
N ALA A 189 20.17 -4.40 -12.71
CA ALA A 189 20.58 -3.44 -11.69
C ALA A 189 19.63 -2.23 -11.75
N PRO A 190 19.06 -1.75 -10.63
CA PRO A 190 18.15 -0.62 -10.64
C PRO A 190 18.85 0.62 -11.19
N ARG A 191 18.19 1.32 -12.13
CA ARG A 191 18.72 2.58 -12.69
C ARG A 191 18.74 3.65 -11.60
N ALA A 192 19.75 4.51 -11.64
CA ALA A 192 19.95 5.57 -10.67
C ALA A 192 20.43 6.85 -11.34
N TRP A 193 19.87 7.97 -10.93
CA TRP A 193 20.15 9.29 -11.50
C TRP A 193 20.55 10.27 -10.39
N PRO A 194 21.83 10.69 -10.35
CA PRO A 194 22.25 11.73 -9.43
C PRO A 194 21.67 13.08 -9.88
N ILE A 195 21.17 13.85 -8.90
CA ILE A 195 20.52 15.14 -9.10
C ILE A 195 21.26 16.14 -8.22
N ALA A 196 22.04 17.01 -8.86
CA ALA A 196 22.82 18.07 -8.21
C ALA A 196 21.98 19.34 -7.93
N ALA A 197 20.69 19.17 -7.60
CA ALA A 197 19.79 20.27 -7.25
C ALA A 197 19.69 20.43 -5.73
N THR A 198 19.30 21.64 -5.31
CA THR A 198 18.80 21.86 -3.95
C THR A 198 17.29 21.76 -3.97
N LEU A 199 16.71 20.93 -3.11
CA LEU A 199 15.27 20.75 -2.95
C LEU A 199 14.80 21.60 -1.76
N PRO A 200 14.09 22.73 -2.00
CA PRO A 200 13.57 23.57 -0.93
C PRO A 200 12.49 22.85 -0.12
N VAL A 201 12.30 23.27 1.12
CA VAL A 201 11.28 22.71 2.01
C VAL A 201 9.89 23.06 1.51
N HIS A 202 8.99 22.07 1.45
CA HIS A 202 7.61 22.18 1.01
C HIS A 202 7.42 22.64 -0.44
N GLU A 203 8.45 22.46 -1.27
CA GLU A 203 8.39 22.76 -2.69
C GLU A 203 8.66 21.50 -3.54
N GLY A 204 8.04 21.47 -4.72
CA GLY A 204 8.30 20.47 -5.75
C GLY A 204 9.30 21.00 -6.77
N VAL A 205 10.35 20.23 -7.06
CA VAL A 205 11.32 20.54 -8.10
C VAL A 205 11.15 19.55 -9.25
N GLU A 206 10.90 20.06 -10.46
CA GLU A 206 10.86 19.23 -11.66
C GLU A 206 12.28 18.93 -12.16
N VAL A 207 12.53 17.66 -12.47
CA VAL A 207 13.77 17.18 -13.07
C VAL A 207 13.47 16.39 -14.33
N THR A 208 14.36 16.50 -15.31
CA THR A 208 14.30 15.72 -16.55
C THR A 208 15.58 14.93 -16.70
N LEU A 209 15.45 13.61 -16.71
CA LEU A 209 16.54 12.65 -16.68
C LEU A 209 16.55 11.81 -17.95
N PRO A 210 17.74 11.37 -18.44
CA PRO A 210 17.81 10.42 -19.54
C PRO A 210 17.21 9.08 -19.09
N LEU A 211 16.38 8.46 -19.94
CA LEU A 211 15.85 7.11 -19.69
C LEU A 211 16.44 6.17 -20.73
N GLU A 212 17.28 5.23 -20.30
CA GLU A 212 17.80 4.18 -21.16
C GLU A 212 16.74 3.08 -21.31
N GLY A 213 16.27 2.85 -22.54
CA GLY A 213 15.14 1.96 -22.83
C GLY A 213 13.78 2.64 -22.74
N SER A 214 12.75 1.99 -23.28
CA SER A 214 11.39 2.56 -23.36
C SER A 214 10.50 2.25 -22.15
N ALA A 215 10.93 1.35 -21.26
CA ALA A 215 10.13 0.94 -20.11
C ALA A 215 10.18 1.97 -18.98
N ALA A 216 8.99 2.43 -18.57
CA ALA A 216 8.82 3.29 -17.40
C ALA A 216 9.15 2.51 -16.11
N PRO A 217 9.81 3.13 -15.13
CA PRO A 217 10.00 2.53 -13.82
C PRO A 217 8.66 2.23 -13.16
N GLU A 218 8.51 1.05 -12.56
CA GLU A 218 7.32 0.69 -11.78
C GLU A 218 7.24 1.48 -10.47
N GLU A 219 8.39 1.65 -9.81
CA GLU A 219 8.48 2.41 -8.56
C GLU A 219 9.86 3.10 -8.45
N LEU A 220 9.84 4.33 -7.95
CA LEU A 220 11.01 5.16 -7.73
C LEU A 220 11.13 5.56 -6.26
N GLU A 221 12.36 5.72 -5.80
CA GLU A 221 12.67 6.28 -4.48
C GLU A 221 13.74 7.38 -4.59
N VAL A 222 13.76 8.27 -3.61
CA VAL A 222 14.77 9.33 -3.51
C VAL A 222 15.71 9.01 -2.36
N VAL A 223 17.00 8.93 -2.66
CA VAL A 223 18.07 8.68 -1.70
C VAL A 223 18.89 9.96 -1.51
N PRO A 224 18.95 10.53 -0.29
CA PRO A 224 19.84 11.65 0.01
C PRO A 224 21.31 11.29 -0.26
N GLN A 225 22.11 12.22 -0.81
CA GLN A 225 23.55 12.02 -0.91
C GLN A 225 24.19 11.98 0.50
N GLY A 226 24.99 10.94 0.78
CA GLY A 226 25.72 10.80 2.06
C GLY A 226 25.05 9.95 3.14
N ARG A 227 24.07 9.10 2.78
CA ARG A 227 23.58 8.01 3.63
C ARG A 227 23.98 6.64 3.09
#